data_AF-A0A925S068-F1
#
_entry.id   AF-A0A925S068-F1
#
_cell.length_a   1.000
_cell.length_b   1.000
_cell.length_c   1.000
_cell.angle_alpha   90.00
_cell.angle_beta   90.00
_cell.angle_gamma   90.00
#
_symmetry.space_group_name_H-M   'P 1'
#
loop_
_entity.id
_entity.type
_entity.pdbx_description
1 polymer ?
#
loop_
_entity_poly.entity_id
_entity_poly.type
_entity_poly.pdbx_seq_one_letter_code
_entity_poly.pdbx_strand_id
1 'polypeptide(L)'
;MANQIAREFATRGEEAAALATADHIDHFWDPRMKAMIFERLEAPDHGLSPIAARALTGLRDQGAPPSQTRATEFNAVDETGGSDAG
;
A
#
# COMPACT_ATOMS: atom_id res chain seq x y z
N MET A 1 -3.10 -0.35 12.96
CA MET A 1 -3.87 -0.02 11.74
C MET A 1 -3.45 -0.88 10.56
N ALA A 2 -2.18 -0.87 10.11
CA ALA A 2 -1.72 -1.69 8.98
C ALA A 2 -2.09 -3.19 9.09
N ASN A 3 -1.89 -3.82 10.25
CA ASN A 3 -2.26 -5.22 10.47
C ASN A 3 -3.76 -5.51 10.33
N GLN A 4 -4.60 -4.53 10.66
CA GLN A 4 -6.06 -4.68 10.53
C GLN A 4 -6.44 -4.67 9.06
N ILE A 5 -5.94 -3.70 8.29
CA ILE A 5 -6.13 -3.62 6.83
C ILE A 5 -5.69 -4.93 6.16
N ALA A 6 -4.49 -5.41 6.53
CA ALA A 6 -3.96 -6.68 6.04
C ALA A 6 -4.87 -7.88 6.37
N ARG A 7 -5.47 -7.89 7.56
CA ARG A 7 -6.41 -8.94 7.97
C ARG A 7 -7.71 -8.89 7.18
N GLU A 8 -8.26 -7.71 6.92
CA GLU A 8 -9.48 -7.56 6.10
C GLU A 8 -9.27 -8.14 4.70
N PHE A 9 -8.09 -7.89 4.10
CA PHE A 9 -7.77 -8.42 2.77
C PHE A 9 -7.28 -9.87 2.75
N ALA A 10 -6.94 -10.47 3.90
CA ALA A 10 -6.37 -11.82 3.98
C ALA A 10 -7.25 -12.90 3.32
N THR A 11 -8.57 -12.69 3.27
CA THR A 11 -9.52 -13.60 2.61
C THR A 11 -9.33 -13.73 1.10
N ARG A 12 -8.60 -12.80 0.47
CA ARG A 12 -8.30 -12.78 -0.98
C ARG A 12 -7.04 -13.58 -1.35
N GLY A 13 -6.31 -14.10 -0.35
CA GLY A 13 -5.01 -14.75 -0.50
C GLY A 13 -3.86 -13.80 -0.16
N GLU A 14 -2.75 -14.35 0.34
CA GLU A 14 -1.66 -13.56 0.95
C GLU A 14 -1.03 -12.53 -0.01
N GLU A 15 -0.83 -12.90 -1.26
CA GLU A 15 -0.24 -12.01 -2.26
C GLU A 15 -1.18 -10.88 -2.66
N ALA A 16 -2.42 -11.21 -2.99
CA ALA A 16 -3.45 -10.22 -3.30
C ALA A 16 -3.73 -9.30 -2.10
N ALA A 17 -3.64 -9.83 -0.88
CA ALA A 17 -3.80 -9.07 0.34
C ALA A 17 -2.64 -8.09 0.56
N ALA A 18 -1.41 -8.49 0.27
CA ALA A 18 -0.24 -7.60 0.38
C ALA A 18 -0.34 -6.43 -0.61
N LEU A 19 -0.70 -6.72 -1.88
CA LEU A 19 -0.92 -5.70 -2.90
C LEU A 19 -2.06 -4.74 -2.49
N ALA A 20 -3.20 -5.27 -2.06
CA ALA A 20 -4.35 -4.45 -1.66
C ALA A 20 -4.06 -3.60 -0.41
N THR A 21 -3.23 -4.12 0.50
CA THR A 21 -2.80 -3.37 1.70
C THR A 21 -1.85 -2.23 1.31
N ALA A 22 -0.92 -2.46 0.40
CA ALA A 22 0.00 -1.43 -0.09
C ALA A 22 -0.75 -0.32 -0.84
N ASP A 23 -1.65 -0.69 -1.75
CA ASP A 23 -2.55 0.21 -2.47
C ASP A 23 -3.37 1.09 -1.52
N HIS A 24 -3.97 0.49 -0.49
CA HIS A 24 -4.76 1.22 0.52
C HIS A 24 -3.88 2.16 1.37
N ILE A 25 -2.70 1.72 1.81
CA ILE A 25 -1.79 2.58 2.57
C ILE A 25 -1.35 3.76 1.71
N ASP A 26 -1.05 3.54 0.42
CA ASP A 26 -0.58 4.63 -0.43
C ASP A 26 -1.63 5.73 -0.63
N HIS A 27 -2.87 5.33 -0.92
CA HIS A 27 -3.99 6.24 -1.23
C HIS A 27 -4.59 6.92 0.01
N PHE A 28 -4.65 6.23 1.15
CA PHE A 28 -5.37 6.73 2.33
C PHE A 28 -4.46 7.25 3.44
N TRP A 29 -3.15 6.99 3.39
CA TRP A 29 -2.23 7.47 4.42
C TRP A 29 -1.40 8.66 3.94
N ASP A 30 -1.36 9.70 4.76
CA ASP A 30 -0.49 10.84 4.55
C ASP A 30 1.00 10.46 4.53
N PRO A 31 1.86 11.22 3.83
CA PRO A 31 3.30 10.96 3.75
C PRO A 31 3.98 10.78 5.11
N ARG A 32 3.55 11.53 6.13
CA ARG A 32 4.08 11.43 7.50
C ARG A 32 3.79 10.07 8.13
N MET A 33 2.59 9.52 7.93
CA MET A 33 2.23 8.20 8.46
C MET A 33 3.00 7.09 7.75
N LYS A 34 3.20 7.22 6.42
CA LYS A 34 4.03 6.32 5.62
C LYS A 34 5.48 6.31 6.11
N ALA A 35 6.07 7.48 6.38
CA ALA A 35 7.42 7.58 6.94
C ALA A 35 7.54 6.87 8.30
N MET A 36 6.62 7.12 9.24
CA MET A 36 6.64 6.48 10.57
C MET A 36 6.55 4.96 10.51
N ILE A 37 5.75 4.41 9.59
CA ILE A 37 5.57 2.96 9.50
C ILE A 37 6.77 2.30 8.80
N PHE A 38 7.43 2.99 7.85
CA PHE A 38 8.67 2.52 7.25
C PHE A 38 9.83 2.52 8.25
N GLU A 39 9.94 3.53 9.10
CA GLU A 39 10.92 3.51 10.20
C GLU A 39 10.68 2.33 11.14
N ARG A 40 9.41 2.04 11.45
CA ARG A 40 9.06 0.88 12.28
C ARG A 40 9.35 -0.45 11.58
N LEU A 41 9.27 -0.54 10.25
CA LEU A 41 9.57 -1.76 9.49
C LEU A 41 11.03 -2.22 9.68
N GLU A 42 11.96 -1.29 9.93
CA GLU A 42 13.37 -1.58 10.21
C GLU A 42 13.61 -2.18 11.61
N ALA A 43 12.63 -2.09 12.51
CA ALA A 43 12.75 -2.66 13.85
C ALA A 43 12.55 -4.19 13.82
N PRO A 44 13.42 -4.97 14.49
CA PRO A 44 13.30 -6.44 14.53
C PRO A 44 12.03 -6.93 15.25
N ASP A 45 11.38 -6.09 16.07
CA ASP A 45 10.14 -6.40 16.79
C ASP A 45 8.94 -5.57 16.30
N HIS A 46 8.93 -5.15 15.03
CA HIS A 46 7.95 -4.22 14.46
C HIS A 46 6.46 -4.54 14.73
N GLY A 47 6.14 -5.80 15.07
CA GLY A 47 4.78 -6.25 15.39
C GLY A 47 3.83 -6.27 14.19
N LEU A 48 4.34 -6.01 12.99
CA LEU A 48 3.62 -6.13 11.73
C LEU A 48 3.34 -7.59 11.38
N SER A 49 2.16 -7.85 10.82
CA SER A 49 1.86 -9.15 10.24
C SER A 49 2.69 -9.40 8.97
N PRO A 50 2.90 -10.66 8.55
CA PRO A 50 3.64 -10.97 7.33
C PRO A 50 3.09 -10.24 6.08
N ILE A 51 1.77 -10.15 5.96
CA ILE A 51 1.09 -9.44 4.85
C ILE A 51 1.37 -7.94 4.92
N ALA A 52 1.28 -7.32 6.10
CA ALA A 52 1.54 -5.89 6.26
C ALA A 52 3.02 -5.55 6.00
N ALA A 53 3.96 -6.38 6.46
CA ALA A 53 5.38 -6.21 6.22
C ALA A 53 5.70 -6.34 4.71
N ARG A 54 5.14 -7.33 4.01
CA ARG A 54 5.30 -7.50 2.55
C ARG A 54 4.72 -6.30 1.79
N ALA A 55 3.54 -5.82 2.18
CA ALA A 55 2.90 -4.65 1.60
C ALA A 55 3.77 -3.40 1.71
N LEU A 56 4.29 -3.12 2.91
CA LEU A 56 5.14 -1.96 3.18
C LEU A 56 6.50 -2.05 2.47
N THR A 57 7.10 -3.25 2.45
CA THR A 57 8.36 -3.49 1.73
C THR A 57 8.17 -3.25 0.24
N GLY A 58 7.10 -3.80 -0.36
CA GLY A 58 6.76 -3.58 -1.77
C GLY A 58 6.51 -2.11 -2.07
N LEU A 59 5.73 -1.42 -1.22
CA LEU A 59 5.44 0.00 -1.38
C LEU A 59 6.70 0.86 -1.33
N ARG A 60 7.65 0.54 -0.44
CA ARG A 60 8.93 1.26 -0.32
C ARG A 60 9.85 1.00 -1.51
N ASP A 61 10.00 -0.26 -1.91
CA ASP A 61 11.03 -0.67 -2.85
C ASP A 61 10.58 -0.53 -4.32
N GLN A 62 9.30 -0.69 -4.60
CA GLN A 62 8.72 -0.74 -5.95
C GLN A 62 7.73 0.40 -6.22
N GLY A 63 7.28 1.11 -5.18
CA GLY A 63 6.20 2.10 -5.28
C GLY A 63 4.81 1.46 -5.16
N ALA A 64 3.77 2.29 -5.33
CA ALA A 64 2.39 1.85 -5.19
C ALA A 64 2.02 0.81 -6.26
N PRO A 65 1.44 -0.34 -5.89
CA PRO A 65 0.93 -1.29 -6.88
C PRO A 65 -0.29 -0.70 -7.61
N PRO A 66 -0.68 -1.28 -8.78
CA PRO A 66 -1.89 -0.85 -9.48
C PRO A 66 -3.12 -1.00 -8.57
N SER A 67 -4.13 -0.14 -8.78
CA SER A 67 -5.33 -0.10 -7.94
C SER A 67 -6.00 -1.47 -7.84
N GLN A 68 -6.08 -1.99 -6.62
CA GLN A 68 -6.58 -3.35 -6.34
C GLN A 68 -8.10 -3.38 -6.10
N THR A 69 -8.74 -2.21 -5.96
CA THR A 69 -10.19 -2.11 -5.75
C THR A 69 -10.77 -0.86 -6.43
N ARG A 70 -12.08 -0.90 -6.72
CA ARG A 70 -12.82 0.29 -7.18
C ARG A 70 -12.69 1.49 -6.25
N ALA A 71 -12.49 1.26 -4.94
CA ALA A 71 -12.33 2.35 -3.98
C ALA A 71 -11.00 3.11 -4.16
N THR A 72 -9.97 2.45 -4.69
CA THR A 72 -8.67 3.07 -4.99
C THR A 72 -8.59 3.58 -6.43
N GLU A 73 -9.37 3.02 -7.37
CA GLU A 73 -9.50 3.55 -8.75
C GLU A 73 -9.96 5.02 -8.79
N PHE A 74 -10.80 5.48 -7.85
CA PHE A 74 -11.30 6.86 -7.85
C PHE A 74 -10.28 7.90 -7.37
N ASN A 75 -9.21 7.50 -6.68
CA ASN A 75 -8.17 8.42 -6.21
C ASN A 75 -6.89 8.34 -7.08
N ALA A 76 -6.84 7.43 -8.06
CA ALA A 76 -5.83 7.43 -9.12
C ALA A 76 -6.06 8.53 -10.18
N VAL A 77 -7.04 9.43 -9.96
CA VAL A 77 -7.26 10.64 -10.78
C VAL A 77 -6.28 11.75 -10.43
N ASP A 78 -4.99 11.43 -10.38
CA ASP A 78 -3.91 12.40 -10.46
C ASP A 78 -3.18 12.18 -11.80
N GLU A 79 -3.65 12.92 -12.79
CA GLU A 79 -2.86 13.48 -13.89
C GLU A 79 -2.05 12.53 -14.79
N THR A 80 -2.74 11.76 -15.65
CA THR A 80 -2.17 11.46 -16.99
C THR A 80 -2.26 12.71 -17.88
N GLY A 81 -1.55 13.76 -17.49
CA GLY A 81 -1.27 14.96 -18.29
C GLY A 81 -0.05 14.72 -19.19
N GLY A 82 -0.14 13.73 -20.07
CA GLY A 82 0.87 13.40 -21.07
C GLY A 82 0.24 13.24 -22.44
N SER A 83 -0.61 14.19 -22.85
CA SER A 83 -0.99 14.33 -24.25
C SER A 83 0.16 15.00 -24.98
N ASP A 84 1.07 14.18 -25.52
CA ASP A 84 2.01 14.63 -26.53
C ASP A 84 1.27 14.77 -27.87
N ALA A 85 1.48 15.89 -28.53
CA ALA A 85 0.74 16.34 -29.69
C ALA A 85 1.19 15.61 -30.97
N GLY A 86 0.25 15.39 -31.88
CA GLY A 86 0.48 15.00 -33.27
C GLY A 86 -0.54 15.67 -34.18
#